data_AF-A0AA38RK28-F1
#
_entry.id   AF-A0AA38RK28-F1
#
_cell.length_a   1.000
_cell.length_b   1.000
_cell.length_c   1.000
_cell.angle_alpha   90.00
_cell.angle_beta   90.00
_cell.angle_gamma   90.00
#
_symmetry.space_group_name_H-M   'P 1'
#
loop_
_entity.id
_entity.type
_entity.pdbx_description
1 polymer ?
#
loop_
_entity_poly.entity_id
_entity_poly.type
_entity_poly.pdbx_seq_one_letter_code
_entity_poly.pdbx_strand_id
1 'polypeptide(L)' 'MASEDAIKRAFRSGDDDGDDTLSVSEASQALEKLSGTSVDEDTIKSACSKCGVDTSREMDFDEFVSVVRHLEEKGTL' A
#
# COMPACT_ATOMS: atom_id res chain seq x y z
N MET A 1 7.52 7.89 8.86
CA MET A 1 6.12 7.96 9.35
C MET A 1 5.37 8.97 8.51
N ALA A 2 4.87 8.49 7.38
CA ALA A 2 3.85 9.23 6.66
C ALA A 2 2.63 9.47 7.58
N SER A 3 2.10 10.70 7.58
CA SER A 3 0.84 10.99 8.29
C SER A 3 -0.31 10.27 7.61
N GLU A 4 -1.36 9.89 8.36
CA GLU A 4 -2.57 9.25 7.79
C GLU A 4 -3.13 10.03 6.61
N ASP A 5 -3.07 11.37 6.66
CA ASP A 5 -3.53 12.24 5.58
C ASP A 5 -2.70 12.11 4.29
N ALA A 6 -1.39 11.86 4.42
CA ALA A 6 -0.52 11.58 3.27
C ALA A 6 -0.78 10.19 2.69
N ILE A 7 -0.93 9.19 3.55
CA ILE A 7 -1.26 7.81 3.15
C ILE A 7 -2.61 7.80 2.45
N LYS A 8 -3.61 8.52 2.98
CA LYS A 8 -4.95 8.63 2.41
C LYS A 8 -4.98 9.34 1.06
N ARG A 9 -4.14 10.36 0.87
CA ARG A 9 -3.96 11.00 -0.45
C ARG A 9 -3.35 10.03 -1.46
N ALA A 10 -2.33 9.28 -1.07
CA ALA A 10 -1.69 8.31 -1.95
C ALA A 10 -2.64 7.16 -2.29
N PHE A 11 -3.35 6.64 -1.28
CA PHE A 11 -4.38 5.62 -1.42
C PHE A 11 -5.45 6.02 -2.42
N ARG A 12 -6.10 7.17 -2.21
CA ARG A 12 -7.10 7.73 -3.13
C ARG A 12 -6.57 8.09 -4.52
N SER A 13 -5.26 8.24 -4.66
CA SER A 13 -4.65 8.51 -5.95
C SER A 13 -4.23 7.24 -6.68
N GLY A 14 -4.12 6.12 -5.97
CA GLY A 14 -3.90 4.79 -6.53
C GLY A 14 -5.19 4.03 -6.82
N ASP A 15 -6.25 4.29 -6.05
CA ASP A 15 -7.61 3.77 -6.23
C ASP A 15 -8.25 4.45 -7.45
N ASP A 16 -8.27 3.74 -8.59
CA ASP A 16 -8.80 4.24 -9.87
C ASP A 16 -10.28 3.84 -10.05
N ASP A 17 -10.70 2.70 -9.49
CA ASP A 17 -12.08 2.22 -9.54
C ASP A 17 -12.98 2.93 -8.50
N GLY A 18 -12.39 3.55 -7.48
CA GLY A 18 -13.08 4.35 -6.47
C GLY A 18 -13.86 3.48 -5.48
N ASP A 19 -13.35 2.29 -5.20
CA ASP A 19 -13.98 1.31 -4.31
C ASP A 19 -13.52 1.44 -2.84
N ASP A 20 -12.68 2.45 -2.55
CA ASP A 20 -12.06 2.68 -1.25
C ASP A 20 -11.18 1.48 -0.79
N THR A 21 -10.70 0.66 -1.73
CA THR A 21 -9.74 -0.44 -1.54
C THR A 21 -8.61 -0.38 -2.60
N LEU A 22 -7.56 -1.18 -2.42
CA LEU A 22 -6.43 -1.24 -3.35
C LEU A 22 -6.06 -2.68 -3.66
N SER A 23 -6.13 -3.03 -4.93
CA SER A 23 -5.48 -4.24 -5.45
C SER A 23 -3.96 -4.18 -5.27
N VAL A 24 -3.26 -5.32 -5.31
CA VAL A 24 -1.77 -5.37 -5.26
C VAL A 24 -1.12 -4.42 -6.29
N SER A 25 -1.72 -4.35 -7.48
CA SER A 25 -1.27 -3.47 -8.56
C SER A 25 -1.48 -1.98 -8.25
N GLU A 26 -2.61 -1.62 -7.65
CA GLU A 26 -2.92 -0.24 -7.26
C GLU A 26 -2.14 0.19 -6.03
N ALA A 27 -1.90 -0.73 -5.08
CA ALA A 27 -1.03 -0.50 -3.94
C ALA A 27 0.40 -0.16 -4.38
N SER A 28 0.90 -0.76 -5.46
CA SER A 28 2.20 -0.39 -6.05
C SER A 28 2.21 1.07 -6.50
N GLN A 29 1.18 1.49 -7.24
CA GLN A 29 1.03 2.88 -7.68
C GLN A 29 0.85 3.86 -6.51
N ALA A 30 0.06 3.48 -5.50
CA ALA A 30 -0.15 4.27 -4.30
C ALA A 30 1.15 4.42 -3.50
N LEU A 31 1.94 3.35 -3.34
CA LEU A 31 3.25 3.36 -2.67
C LEU A 31 4.25 4.24 -3.41
N GLU A 32 4.27 4.19 -4.75
CA GLU A 32 5.08 5.05 -5.59
C GLU A 32 4.68 6.53 -5.41
N LYS A 33 3.39 6.84 -5.34
CA LYS A 33 2.91 8.21 -5.10
C LYS A 33 3.20 8.70 -3.68
N LEU A 34 3.25 7.81 -2.69
CA LEU A 34 3.53 8.16 -1.30
C LEU A 34 5.02 8.40 -1.04
N SER A 35 5.87 7.49 -1.52
CA SER A 35 7.31 7.45 -1.21
C SER A 35 8.19 7.94 -2.36
N GLY A 36 7.68 7.95 -3.59
CA GLY A 36 8.47 8.14 -4.80
C GLY A 36 9.21 6.89 -5.26
N THR A 37 9.05 5.76 -4.55
CA THR A 37 9.73 4.49 -4.83
C THR A 37 8.74 3.49 -5.41
N SER A 38 9.04 2.99 -6.60
CA SER A 38 8.29 1.91 -7.25
C SER A 38 8.52 0.60 -6.49
N VAL A 39 7.49 0.07 -5.84
CA VAL A 39 7.55 -1.21 -5.13
C VAL A 39 7.00 -2.31 -6.02
N ASP A 40 7.77 -3.39 -6.17
CA ASP A 40 7.37 -4.54 -6.97
C ASP A 40 6.23 -5.34 -6.30
N GLU A 41 5.35 -5.93 -7.09
CA GLU A 41 4.22 -6.72 -6.62
C GLU A 41 4.65 -7.85 -5.67
N ASP A 42 5.83 -8.44 -5.88
CA ASP A 42 6.35 -9.51 -5.02
C ASP A 42 6.68 -8.98 -3.61
N THR A 43 7.21 -7.76 -3.53
CA THR A 43 7.50 -7.08 -2.27
C THR A 43 6.21 -6.72 -1.53
N ILE A 44 5.20 -6.24 -2.26
CA ILE A 44 3.87 -5.95 -1.72
C ILE A 44 3.22 -7.22 -1.21
N LYS A 45 3.18 -8.30 -2.00
CA LYS A 45 2.64 -9.60 -1.57
C LYS A 45 3.35 -10.14 -0.33
N SER A 46 4.68 -9.99 -0.27
CA SER A 46 5.46 -10.37 0.91
C SER A 46 5.06 -9.55 2.13
N ALA A 47 4.91 -8.23 1.98
CA ALA A 47 4.47 -7.34 3.05
C ALA A 47 3.02 -7.63 3.49
N CYS A 48 2.11 -7.86 2.54
CA CYS A 48 0.73 -8.27 2.80
C CYS A 48 0.70 -9.58 3.61
N SER A 49 1.43 -10.61 3.16
CA SER A 49 1.53 -11.89 3.87
C SER A 49 2.10 -11.74 5.29
N LYS A 50 3.01 -10.77 5.50
CA LYS A 50 3.55 -10.46 6.83
C LYS A 50 2.59 -9.68 7.71
N CYS A 51 1.79 -8.79 7.12
CA CYS A 51 0.77 -8.01 7.82
C CYS A 51 -0.54 -8.80 8.03
N GLY A 52 -0.66 -10.00 7.44
CA GLY A 52 -1.89 -10.80 7.48
C GLY A 52 -2.97 -10.28 6.53
N VAL A 53 -2.58 -9.48 5.55
CA VAL A 53 -3.44 -8.95 4.50
C VAL A 53 -3.70 -10.04 3.48
N ASP A 54 -4.96 -10.21 3.13
CA ASP A 54 -5.37 -11.23 2.16
C ASP A 54 -5.14 -10.70 0.75
N THR A 55 -4.15 -11.27 0.06
CA THR A 55 -3.77 -10.90 -1.31
C THR A 55 -4.75 -11.40 -2.38
N SER A 56 -5.80 -12.13 -1.99
CA SER A 56 -6.87 -12.60 -2.88
C SER A 56 -8.05 -11.62 -2.93
N ARG A 57 -8.10 -10.66 -2.01
CA ARG A 57 -9.05 -9.55 -1.96
C ARG A 57 -8.30 -8.22 -2.09
N GLU A 58 -9.04 -7.14 -2.31
CA GLU A 58 -8.49 -5.80 -2.27
C GLU A 58 -8.11 -5.39 -0.85
N MET A 59 -7.03 -4.60 -0.73
CA MET A 59 -6.55 -4.09 0.54
C MET A 59 -7.37 -2.90 0.98
N ASP A 60 -7.88 -2.95 2.20
CA ASP A 60 -8.52 -1.78 2.78
C ASP A 60 -7.49 -0.72 3.21
N PHE A 61 -7.98 0.48 3.56
CA PHE A 61 -7.12 1.57 4.00
C PHE A 61 -6.26 1.24 5.23
N ASP A 62 -6.77 0.44 6.17
CA ASP A 62 -6.05 0.08 7.40
C ASP A 62 -4.93 -0.94 7.09
N GLU A 63 -5.24 -1.92 6.23
CA GLU A 63 -4.28 -2.88 5.68
C GLU A 63 -3.17 -2.18 4.90
N PHE A 64 -3.50 -1.20 4.06
CA PHE A 64 -2.53 -0.40 3.34
C PHE A 64 -1.61 0.40 4.28
N VAL A 65 -2.17 1.05 5.30
CA VAL A 65 -1.38 1.76 6.34
C VAL A 65 -0.42 0.79 7.03
N SER A 66 -0.88 -0.42 7.35
CA SER A 66 -0.07 -1.45 7.99
C SER A 66 1.08 -1.91 7.09
N VAL A 67 0.81 -2.15 5.81
CA VAL A 67 1.81 -2.52 4.79
C VAL A 67 2.83 -1.39 4.57
N VAL A 68 2.38 -0.15 4.41
CA VAL A 68 3.24 1.03 4.26
C VAL A 68 4.19 1.16 5.44
N ARG A 69 3.67 1.04 6.67
CA ARG A 69 4.49 1.10 7.89
C ARG A 69 5.51 -0.03 7.93
N HIS A 70 5.10 -1.24 7.60
CA HIS A 70 6.01 -2.39 7.56
C HIS A 70 7.14 -2.21 6.52
N LEU A 71 6.82 -1.65 5.36
CA LEU A 71 7.78 -1.39 4.29
C LEU A 71 8.74 -0.23 4.64
N GLU A 72 8.24 0.83 5.29
CA GLU A 72 9.05 1.93 5.85
C GLU A 72 10.02 1.40 6.91
N GLU A 73 9.54 0.54 7.83
CA GLU A 73 10.38 -0.04 8.89
C GLU A 73 11.50 -0.94 8.35
N LYS A 74 11.26 -1.60 7.21
CA LYS A 74 12.27 -2.42 6.52
C LYS A 74 13.24 -1.63 5.66
N GLY A 75 13.06 -0.32 5.48
CA GLY A 75 13.87 0.51 4.58
C GLY A 75 13.70 0.12 3.10
N THR A 76 12.53 -0.44 2.76
CA THR A 76 12.13 -0.80 1.39
C THR A 76 11.49 0.37 0.65
N LEU A 77 11.13 1.42 1.39
CA LEU A 77 10.65 2.73 0.94
C LEU A 77 11.70 3.78 1.32
#